data_AF-A0A1F7QPE7-F1
#
_entry.id   AF-A0A1F7QPE7-F1
#
_cell.length_a   1.000
_cell.length_b   1.000
_cell.length_c   1.000
_cell.angle_alpha   90.00
_cell.angle_beta   90.00
_cell.angle_gamma   90.00
#
_symmetry.space_group_name_H-M   'P 1'
#
loop_
_entity.id
_entity.type
_entity.pdbx_description
1 polymer ?
#
loop_
_entity_poly.entity_id
_entity_poly.type
_entity_poly.pdbx_seq_one_letter_code
_entity_poly.pdbx_strand_id
1 'polypeptide(L)'
;MEALEQKPPALAEYQPGLVPDFMGPDFTVISGGGESTPHAGSLELVAPNESRLLGDVDDLARYRLGDGSYEPHAEVSVWQSKVTAVQEGAMPNAISNVEHLWFARPEGTGGRIMNLGRTAVETAMRGSMYYKSPETQARGDVEVEQARHQENTLRPGYAQIMISPRMTLKDATLEVAKAEGLAETDSIQVGWLDTKSDEQPKAVTNCLLAPDVPIQAWVKMFADEDNIFGKSITVEDPESALSVMKCFNELEVPVDKLPEGPLTILAEVVSYIEDPIARQKVTDHVGTFRKSDQQELKELATGPAKRWVKFDKSTEQSLRKGYANDEIRGFIDSLDGSWNDEDQETVERHKIVDNSSVGYLMTRELAEIVQKAEENLILTTTAVMVKNEKVIAQIEPEVVKIIRARETAVQQAQMANAQIHFYEINQHNINRTIASQKVRVGGGCNGENNAFGNSTQGETEVEMSWGVSLNSSSTRGRRDRRGLLKFKCQNGHPNTRDYGELIENCTTCGKRVKCK
;
A
#
# COMPACT_ATOMS: atom_id res chain seq x y z
N MET A 1 -28.71 -34.41 -27.97
CA MET A 1 -28.58 -33.93 -26.58
C MET A 1 -27.69 -32.70 -26.66
N GLU A 2 -28.34 -31.54 -26.82
CA GLU A 2 -27.69 -30.25 -26.97
C GLU A 2 -27.19 -29.75 -25.61
N ALA A 3 -25.98 -29.19 -25.60
CA ALA A 3 -25.35 -28.61 -24.43
C ALA A 3 -25.94 -27.21 -24.17
N LEU A 4 -26.42 -27.00 -22.95
CA LEU A 4 -26.87 -25.70 -22.44
C LEU A 4 -25.64 -24.83 -22.13
N GLU A 5 -25.34 -23.87 -23.01
CA GLU A 5 -24.49 -22.72 -22.69
C GLU A 5 -25.22 -21.81 -21.69
N GLN A 6 -24.69 -21.69 -20.47
CA GLN A 6 -25.11 -20.66 -19.53
C GLN A 6 -24.38 -19.35 -19.87
N LYS A 7 -25.10 -18.40 -20.47
CA LYS A 7 -24.67 -16.99 -20.57
C LYS A 7 -24.67 -16.35 -19.17
N PRO A 8 -23.75 -15.40 -18.88
CA PRO A 8 -23.80 -14.59 -17.68
C PRO A 8 -25.09 -13.75 -17.64
N PRO A 9 -25.62 -13.41 -16.45
CA PRO A 9 -26.84 -12.64 -16.33
C PRO A 9 -26.67 -11.26 -16.97
N ALA A 10 -27.63 -10.89 -17.82
CA ALA A 10 -27.71 -9.56 -18.39
C ALA A 10 -27.79 -8.52 -17.27
N LEU A 11 -26.94 -7.49 -17.36
CA LEU A 11 -27.10 -6.25 -16.60
C LEU A 11 -28.52 -5.74 -16.84
N ALA A 12 -29.26 -5.53 -15.76
CA ALA A 12 -30.59 -4.92 -15.83
C ALA A 12 -30.46 -3.57 -16.53
N GLU A 13 -31.24 -3.39 -17.60
CA GLU A 13 -31.31 -2.16 -18.39
C GLU A 13 -31.57 -0.97 -17.46
N TYR A 14 -30.59 -0.08 -17.37
CA TYR A 14 -30.73 1.23 -16.75
C TYR A 14 -31.73 2.04 -17.57
N GLN A 15 -32.90 2.37 -17.00
CA GLN A 15 -33.83 3.31 -17.61
C GLN A 15 -33.39 4.74 -17.28
N PRO A 16 -32.98 5.56 -18.28
CA PRO A 16 -32.62 6.95 -18.05
C PRO A 16 -33.91 7.76 -17.92
N GLY A 17 -34.29 8.06 -16.68
CA GLY A 17 -35.48 8.87 -16.42
C GLY A 17 -35.84 8.92 -14.96
N LEU A 18 -35.06 9.67 -14.17
CA LEU A 18 -35.44 10.40 -12.96
C LEU A 18 -34.14 10.86 -12.27
N VAL A 19 -33.51 11.88 -12.85
CA VAL A 19 -32.64 12.77 -12.07
C VAL A 19 -33.59 13.58 -11.20
N PRO A 20 -33.52 13.55 -9.86
CA PRO A 20 -34.24 14.51 -9.05
C PRO A 20 -33.65 15.90 -9.35
N ASP A 21 -34.48 16.80 -9.87
CA ASP A 21 -34.18 18.22 -10.04
C ASP A 21 -33.76 18.81 -8.69
N PHE A 22 -32.44 18.84 -8.44
CA PHE A 22 -31.86 19.47 -7.28
C PHE A 22 -31.41 20.90 -7.58
N MET A 23 -32.09 21.62 -8.49
CA MET A 23 -31.93 23.07 -8.64
C MET A 23 -33.22 23.71 -9.13
N GLY A 24 -34.01 24.25 -8.20
CA GLY A 24 -35.08 25.22 -8.46
C GLY A 24 -34.72 26.58 -7.84
N PRO A 25 -34.91 27.71 -8.56
CA PRO A 25 -34.63 29.05 -8.07
C PRO A 25 -35.82 29.62 -7.26
N ASP A 26 -35.57 30.70 -6.53
CA ASP A 26 -36.52 31.49 -5.71
C ASP A 26 -36.88 30.96 -4.31
N PHE A 27 -36.01 31.26 -3.34
CA PHE A 27 -36.40 31.33 -1.93
C PHE A 27 -36.82 32.76 -1.58
N THR A 28 -38.13 33.01 -1.55
CA THR A 28 -38.72 34.18 -0.88
C THR A 28 -38.81 33.89 0.62
N VAL A 29 -38.26 34.80 1.42
CA VAL A 29 -38.27 34.75 2.89
C VAL A 29 -39.70 34.83 3.42
N ILE A 30 -40.15 33.79 4.13
CA ILE A 30 -41.25 33.90 5.09
C ILE A 30 -40.68 33.62 6.48
N SER A 31 -40.61 34.69 7.26
CA SER A 31 -40.27 34.71 8.67
C SER A 31 -41.43 34.15 9.52
N GLY A 32 -41.12 33.20 10.39
CA GLY A 32 -42.04 32.68 11.41
C GLY A 32 -41.26 31.84 12.41
N GLY A 33 -41.04 32.39 13.61
CA GLY A 33 -40.03 31.96 14.56
C GLY A 33 -40.31 30.67 15.33
N GLY A 34 -39.22 30.12 15.86
CA GLY A 34 -39.22 28.97 16.77
C GLY A 34 -37.81 28.43 16.99
N GLU A 35 -37.09 29.04 17.94
CA GLU A 35 -35.91 28.54 18.66
C GLU A 35 -34.74 27.91 17.88
N SER A 36 -33.70 28.72 17.77
CA SER A 36 -32.37 28.48 17.24
C SER A 36 -31.54 27.45 18.01
N THR A 37 -31.02 26.44 17.32
CA THR A 37 -29.63 25.98 17.52
C THR A 37 -28.92 26.00 16.16
N PRO A 38 -27.69 26.52 16.05
CA PRO A 38 -27.09 26.82 14.75
C PRO A 38 -26.44 25.58 14.13
N HIS A 39 -26.85 25.28 12.90
CA HIS A 39 -25.98 24.63 11.91
C HIS A 39 -24.79 25.55 11.64
N ALA A 40 -23.66 25.23 12.24
CA ALA A 40 -22.36 25.66 11.77
C ALA A 40 -21.73 24.48 11.04
N GLY A 41 -21.39 24.67 9.77
CA GLY A 41 -20.45 23.81 9.07
C GLY A 41 -19.13 23.82 9.83
N SER A 42 -18.89 22.78 10.62
CA SER A 42 -17.55 22.38 10.95
C SER A 42 -17.03 21.57 9.78
N LEU A 43 -15.90 21.98 9.21
CA LEU A 43 -14.87 21.00 8.90
C LEU A 43 -14.72 20.16 10.17
N GLU A 44 -15.38 19.01 10.24
CA GLU A 44 -14.97 18.00 11.20
C GLU A 44 -13.51 17.74 10.86
N LEU A 45 -12.62 18.13 11.78
CA LEU A 45 -11.30 17.52 11.85
C LEU A 45 -11.53 16.02 11.79
N VAL A 46 -11.15 15.43 10.66
CA VAL A 46 -11.06 13.99 10.47
C VAL A 46 -10.33 13.43 11.70
N ALA A 47 -10.97 12.47 12.36
CA ALA A 47 -10.54 11.99 13.66
C ALA A 47 -9.07 11.48 13.61
N PRO A 48 -8.28 11.68 14.67
CA PRO A 48 -6.85 11.31 14.73
C PRO A 48 -6.53 9.80 14.70
N ASN A 49 -7.49 8.95 14.33
CA ASN A 49 -7.41 7.48 14.37
C ASN A 49 -7.70 6.81 13.01
N GLU A 50 -7.61 7.54 11.89
CA GLU A 50 -7.62 6.89 10.57
C GLU A 50 -6.28 6.19 10.34
N SER A 51 -6.31 4.86 10.27
CA SER A 51 -5.17 4.06 9.86
C SER A 51 -5.26 3.78 8.38
N ARG A 52 -4.13 3.95 7.68
CA ARG A 52 -4.02 3.68 6.24
C ARG A 52 -4.53 2.29 5.88
N LEU A 53 -4.23 1.31 6.73
CA LEU A 53 -4.56 -0.10 6.53
C LEU A 53 -6.06 -0.40 6.63
N LEU A 54 -6.84 0.48 7.27
CA LEU A 54 -8.29 0.33 7.41
C LEU A 54 -9.08 1.18 6.43
N GLY A 55 -8.43 1.87 5.49
CA GLY A 55 -9.08 2.79 4.56
C GLY A 55 -10.24 2.16 3.79
N ASP A 56 -10.01 0.99 3.19
CA ASP A 56 -11.01 0.23 2.45
C ASP A 56 -12.09 -0.39 3.38
N VAL A 57 -11.70 -0.81 4.60
CA VAL A 57 -12.63 -1.33 5.62
C VAL A 57 -13.61 -0.24 6.06
N ASP A 58 -13.11 0.98 6.27
CA ASP A 58 -13.91 2.14 6.65
C ASP A 58 -14.84 2.58 5.51
N ASP A 59 -14.39 2.45 4.25
CA ASP A 59 -15.22 2.72 3.07
C ASP A 59 -16.33 1.67 2.91
N LEU A 60 -16.05 0.37 3.13
CA LEU A 60 -17.09 -0.67 3.20
C LEU A 60 -18.10 -0.38 4.32
N ALA A 61 -17.65 0.01 5.51
CA ALA A 61 -18.54 0.32 6.63
C ALA A 61 -19.48 1.50 6.31
N ARG A 62 -18.96 2.53 5.62
CA ARG A 62 -19.72 3.71 5.22
C ARG A 62 -20.84 3.40 4.23
N TYR A 63 -20.57 2.51 3.27
CA TYR A 63 -21.50 2.14 2.20
C TYR A 63 -22.22 0.81 2.45
N ARG A 64 -22.37 0.41 3.72
CA ARG A 64 -23.08 -0.79 4.11
C ARG A 64 -24.60 -0.56 4.13
N LEU A 65 -25.34 -1.44 3.48
CA LEU A 65 -26.80 -1.42 3.43
C LEU A 65 -27.42 -2.02 4.70
N GLY A 66 -28.72 -1.77 4.89
CA GLY A 66 -29.47 -2.22 6.07
C GLY A 66 -29.51 -3.75 6.22
N ASP A 67 -29.52 -4.48 5.11
CA ASP A 67 -29.49 -5.95 5.06
C ASP A 67 -28.08 -6.55 5.30
N GLY A 68 -27.05 -5.70 5.33
CA GLY A 68 -25.67 -6.09 5.50
C GLY A 68 -24.89 -6.44 4.26
N SER A 69 -25.50 -6.27 3.09
CA SER A 69 -24.76 -6.10 1.83
C SER A 69 -24.09 -4.72 1.77
N TYR A 70 -23.34 -4.46 0.71
CA TYR A 70 -22.66 -3.20 0.46
C TYR A 70 -23.16 -2.60 -0.85
N GLU A 71 -23.11 -1.28 -0.99
CA GLU A 71 -23.44 -0.66 -2.26
C GLU A 71 -22.49 -1.14 -3.37
N PRO A 72 -23.01 -1.52 -4.57
CA PRO A 72 -22.19 -2.13 -5.62
C PRO A 72 -20.96 -1.28 -6.02
N HIS A 73 -21.12 0.04 -6.04
CA HIS A 73 -20.04 0.95 -6.40
C HIS A 73 -18.90 0.96 -5.36
N ALA A 74 -19.20 0.70 -4.09
CA ALA A 74 -18.21 0.55 -3.03
C ALA A 74 -17.42 -0.76 -3.16
N GLU A 75 -18.10 -1.85 -3.46
CA GLU A 75 -17.44 -3.12 -3.71
C GLU A 75 -16.51 -3.04 -4.93
N VAL A 76 -16.94 -2.37 -6.01
CA VAL A 76 -16.12 -2.18 -7.21
C VAL A 76 -14.88 -1.33 -6.90
N SER A 77 -15.03 -0.22 -6.16
CA SER A 77 -13.90 0.63 -5.80
C SER A 77 -12.90 -0.10 -4.91
N VAL A 78 -13.35 -0.77 -3.85
CA VAL A 78 -12.48 -1.52 -2.93
C VAL A 78 -11.80 -2.67 -3.67
N TRP A 79 -12.52 -3.37 -4.56
CA TRP A 79 -11.91 -4.40 -5.40
C TRP A 79 -10.82 -3.83 -6.32
N GLN A 80 -11.08 -2.71 -7.00
CA GLN A 80 -10.10 -2.06 -7.86
C GLN A 80 -8.86 -1.61 -7.07
N SER A 81 -9.06 -1.01 -5.89
CA SER A 81 -8.00 -0.66 -4.94
C SER A 81 -7.12 -1.87 -4.62
N LYS A 82 -7.72 -3.04 -4.31
CA LYS A 82 -6.96 -4.27 -4.03
C LYS A 82 -6.24 -4.83 -5.24
N VAL A 83 -6.82 -4.75 -6.45
CA VAL A 83 -6.13 -5.18 -7.67
C VAL A 83 -4.88 -4.32 -7.89
N THR A 84 -5.01 -3.00 -7.78
CA THR A 84 -3.89 -2.06 -7.87
C THR A 84 -2.81 -2.35 -6.82
N ALA A 85 -3.20 -2.51 -5.56
CA ALA A 85 -2.28 -2.83 -4.47
C ALA A 85 -1.50 -4.14 -4.71
N VAL A 86 -2.17 -5.17 -5.24
CA VAL A 86 -1.52 -6.45 -5.58
C VAL A 86 -0.54 -6.29 -6.75
N GLN A 87 -0.92 -5.55 -7.80
CA GLN A 87 -0.04 -5.28 -8.93
C GLN A 87 1.21 -4.52 -8.49
N GLU A 88 1.05 -3.43 -7.75
CA GLU A 88 2.15 -2.58 -7.29
C GLU A 88 3.04 -3.26 -6.25
N GLY A 89 2.46 -3.97 -5.28
CA GLY A 89 3.20 -4.56 -4.17
C GLY A 89 3.87 -5.90 -4.48
N ALA A 90 3.40 -6.64 -5.50
CA ALA A 90 3.88 -8.00 -5.76
C ALA A 90 4.36 -8.24 -7.20
N MET A 91 3.91 -7.45 -8.18
CA MET A 91 4.14 -7.70 -9.60
C MET A 91 5.01 -6.59 -10.23
N PRO A 92 6.35 -6.69 -10.16
CA PRO A 92 7.25 -5.60 -10.54
C PRO A 92 7.19 -5.18 -12.01
N ASN A 93 6.51 -5.96 -12.86
CA ASN A 93 6.33 -5.67 -14.29
C ASN A 93 4.85 -5.43 -14.66
N ALA A 94 3.98 -5.18 -13.68
CA ALA A 94 2.58 -4.84 -13.92
C ALA A 94 2.40 -3.31 -14.00
N ILE A 95 1.57 -2.87 -14.93
CA ILE A 95 1.00 -1.52 -14.93
C ILE A 95 -0.34 -1.61 -14.20
N SER A 96 -0.47 -0.89 -13.09
CA SER A 96 -1.75 -0.77 -12.41
C SER A 96 -2.65 0.22 -13.13
N ASN A 97 -3.96 -0.01 -13.09
CA ASN A 97 -4.96 0.82 -13.75
C ASN A 97 -6.13 1.07 -12.80
N VAL A 98 -6.44 2.34 -12.59
CA VAL A 98 -7.53 2.82 -11.76
C VAL A 98 -8.48 3.66 -12.60
N GLU A 99 -9.77 3.30 -12.58
CA GLU A 99 -10.85 4.06 -13.20
C GLU A 99 -11.70 4.78 -12.13
N HIS A 100 -12.05 6.03 -12.41
CA HIS A 100 -12.93 6.84 -11.58
C HIS A 100 -14.02 7.49 -12.42
N LEU A 101 -15.16 7.77 -11.78
CA LEU A 101 -16.23 8.51 -12.44
C LEU A 101 -15.77 9.94 -12.70
N TRP A 102 -16.05 10.45 -13.89
CA TRP A 102 -15.74 11.83 -14.24
C TRP A 102 -16.99 12.61 -14.56
N PHE A 103 -17.10 13.80 -13.95
CA PHE A 103 -18.21 14.72 -14.15
C PHE A 103 -17.69 16.03 -14.74
N ALA A 104 -18.00 16.26 -16.02
CA ALA A 104 -17.61 17.47 -16.74
C ALA A 104 -18.05 18.72 -16.00
N ARG A 105 -17.21 19.77 -16.03
CA ARG A 105 -17.67 21.10 -15.65
C ARG A 105 -18.52 21.71 -16.77
N PRO A 106 -19.47 22.62 -16.45
CA PRO A 106 -20.28 23.31 -17.45
C PRO A 106 -19.44 24.08 -18.49
N GLU A 107 -18.24 24.53 -18.12
CA GLU A 107 -17.35 25.31 -18.98
C GLU A 107 -16.57 24.44 -20.00
N GLY A 108 -16.69 23.11 -19.95
CA GLY A 108 -16.15 22.17 -20.94
C GLY A 108 -14.69 21.76 -20.76
N THR A 109 -13.93 22.42 -19.87
CA THR A 109 -12.55 22.03 -19.49
C THR A 109 -12.51 21.59 -18.03
N GLY A 110 -11.88 20.46 -17.76
CA GLY A 110 -11.82 19.87 -16.43
C GLY A 110 -13.15 19.22 -16.01
N GLY A 111 -13.12 18.61 -14.83
CA GLY A 111 -14.25 17.90 -14.26
C GLY A 111 -13.93 17.37 -12.87
N ARG A 112 -14.97 16.98 -12.14
CA ARG A 112 -14.79 16.30 -10.86
C ARG A 112 -14.49 14.83 -11.11
N ILE A 113 -13.35 14.38 -10.62
CA ILE A 113 -13.02 12.96 -10.58
C ILE A 113 -13.52 12.45 -9.24
N MET A 114 -14.42 11.47 -9.26
CA MET A 114 -15.11 11.02 -8.06
C MET A 114 -14.79 9.55 -7.77
N ASN A 115 -14.44 9.28 -6.52
CA ASN A 115 -14.31 7.95 -5.96
C ASN A 115 -15.03 7.87 -4.61
N LEU A 116 -16.03 6.98 -4.50
CA LEU A 116 -16.76 6.76 -3.25
C LEU A 116 -17.25 8.05 -2.57
N GLY A 117 -17.85 8.94 -3.37
CA GLY A 117 -18.37 10.23 -2.89
C GLY A 117 -17.31 11.26 -2.54
N ARG A 118 -16.02 10.95 -2.72
CA ARG A 118 -14.89 11.87 -2.56
C ARG A 118 -14.36 12.33 -3.91
N THR A 119 -13.86 13.55 -3.97
CA THR A 119 -13.11 14.05 -5.14
C THR A 119 -11.69 13.44 -5.19
N ALA A 120 -10.98 13.59 -6.30
CA ALA A 120 -9.58 13.19 -6.39
C ALA A 120 -8.72 14.00 -5.41
N VAL A 121 -9.04 15.29 -5.24
CA VAL A 121 -8.37 16.16 -4.27
C VAL A 121 -8.58 15.66 -2.83
N GLU A 122 -9.82 15.31 -2.46
CA GLU A 122 -10.13 14.78 -1.13
C GLU A 122 -9.44 13.43 -0.88
N THR A 123 -9.34 12.60 -1.92
CA THR A 123 -8.63 11.32 -1.87
C THR A 123 -7.12 11.52 -1.65
N ALA A 124 -6.50 12.45 -2.39
CA ALA A 124 -5.10 12.80 -2.22
C ALA A 124 -4.82 13.42 -0.84
N MET A 125 -5.70 14.30 -0.35
CA MET A 125 -5.57 14.91 0.98
C MET A 125 -5.67 13.86 2.10
N ARG A 126 -6.53 12.86 1.96
CA ARG A 126 -6.58 11.75 2.91
C ARG A 126 -5.30 10.92 2.87
N GLY A 127 -4.78 10.66 1.67
CA GLY A 127 -3.50 9.97 1.47
C GLY A 127 -2.33 10.70 2.15
N SER A 128 -2.26 12.03 2.00
CA SER A 128 -1.17 12.83 2.56
C SER A 128 -1.15 12.84 4.09
N MET A 129 -2.28 12.61 4.75
CA MET A 129 -2.36 12.51 6.22
C MET A 129 -1.59 11.30 6.78
N TYR A 130 -1.25 10.30 5.95
CA TYR A 130 -0.50 9.13 6.41
C TYR A 130 1.02 9.35 6.46
N TYR A 131 1.52 10.42 5.84
CA TYR A 131 2.93 10.79 5.95
C TYR A 131 3.25 11.34 7.33
N LYS A 132 4.21 10.72 8.03
CA LYS A 132 4.51 11.04 9.43
C LYS A 132 5.56 12.13 9.57
N SER A 133 6.38 12.35 8.54
CA SER A 133 7.46 13.34 8.57
C SER A 133 7.09 14.59 7.77
N PRO A 134 7.58 15.79 8.15
CA PRO A 134 7.37 17.01 7.36
C PRO A 134 7.86 16.88 5.91
N GLU A 135 8.96 16.16 5.69
CA GLU A 135 9.55 15.97 4.36
C GLU A 135 8.66 15.11 3.45
N THR A 136 8.02 14.09 4.02
CA THR A 136 7.10 13.22 3.27
C THR A 136 5.72 13.85 3.11
N GLN A 137 5.29 14.69 4.05
CA GLN A 137 4.11 15.54 3.90
C GLN A 137 4.26 16.52 2.73
N ALA A 138 5.45 17.08 2.50
CA ALA A 138 5.71 17.94 1.34
C ALA A 138 5.52 17.21 -0.01
N ARG A 139 5.72 15.88 -0.04
CA ARG A 139 5.36 15.05 -1.21
C ARG A 139 3.86 14.94 -1.38
N GLY A 140 3.14 14.68 -0.29
CA GLY A 140 1.68 14.66 -0.26
C GLY A 140 1.05 15.99 -0.71
N ASP A 141 1.65 17.12 -0.37
CA ASP A 141 1.19 18.43 -0.85
C ASP A 141 1.26 18.52 -2.39
N VAL A 142 2.33 18.01 -3.00
CA VAL A 142 2.47 17.97 -4.47
C VAL A 142 1.46 17.01 -5.11
N GLU A 143 1.15 15.87 -4.48
CA GLU A 143 0.09 14.95 -4.94
C GLU A 143 -1.30 15.60 -4.87
N VAL A 144 -1.59 16.38 -3.82
CA VAL A 144 -2.83 17.16 -3.71
C VAL A 144 -2.91 18.24 -4.79
N GLU A 145 -1.81 18.93 -5.07
CA GLU A 145 -1.73 19.92 -6.15
C GLU A 145 -1.92 19.28 -7.52
N GLN A 146 -1.34 18.10 -7.76
CA GLN A 146 -1.52 17.33 -8.98
C GLN A 146 -2.98 16.92 -9.17
N ALA A 147 -3.62 16.37 -8.13
CA ALA A 147 -5.04 15.99 -8.20
C ALA A 147 -5.92 17.20 -8.52
N ARG A 148 -5.62 18.36 -7.91
CA ARG A 148 -6.34 19.61 -8.17
C ARG A 148 -6.11 20.10 -9.61
N HIS A 149 -4.90 20.00 -10.12
CA HIS A 149 -4.61 20.32 -11.52
C HIS A 149 -5.40 19.41 -12.45
N GLN A 150 -5.38 18.10 -12.21
CA GLN A 150 -6.11 17.12 -13.01
C GLN A 150 -7.62 17.43 -13.07
N GLU A 151 -8.26 17.72 -11.94
CA GLU A 151 -9.67 18.12 -11.95
C GLU A 151 -9.94 19.44 -12.70
N ASN A 152 -8.96 20.33 -12.80
CA ASN A 152 -9.12 21.62 -13.46
C ASN A 152 -8.85 21.57 -14.96
N THR A 153 -7.96 20.70 -15.43
CA THR A 153 -7.38 20.80 -16.79
C THR A 153 -7.53 19.52 -17.63
N LEU A 154 -7.88 18.39 -17.01
CA LEU A 154 -8.03 17.12 -17.73
C LEU A 154 -9.09 17.23 -18.82
N ARG A 155 -8.73 16.81 -20.04
CA ARG A 155 -9.58 16.94 -21.24
C ARG A 155 -9.40 15.76 -22.20
N PRO A 156 -10.41 15.47 -23.06
CA PRO A 156 -10.31 14.37 -24.03
C PRO A 156 -9.11 14.52 -24.96
N GLY A 157 -8.48 13.39 -25.31
CA GLY A 157 -7.37 13.33 -26.26
C GLY A 157 -5.99 13.66 -25.69
N TYR A 158 -5.91 14.18 -24.46
CA TYR A 158 -4.65 14.49 -23.77
C TYR A 158 -4.50 13.68 -22.48
N ALA A 159 -3.29 13.19 -22.26
CA ALA A 159 -2.87 12.55 -21.02
C ALA A 159 -2.03 13.52 -20.19
N GLN A 160 -2.25 13.50 -18.89
CA GLN A 160 -1.48 14.23 -17.90
C GLN A 160 -0.57 13.27 -17.16
N ILE A 161 0.67 13.68 -16.94
CA ILE A 161 1.72 12.81 -16.45
C ILE A 161 2.24 13.36 -15.12
N MET A 162 2.45 12.47 -14.17
CA MET A 162 3.18 12.77 -12.94
C MET A 162 4.37 11.81 -12.85
N ILE A 163 5.57 12.38 -12.83
CA ILE A 163 6.80 11.63 -12.56
C ILE A 163 7.16 11.93 -11.11
N SER A 164 7.22 10.88 -10.31
CA SER A 164 7.47 10.94 -8.89
C SER A 164 8.72 10.12 -8.57
N PRO A 165 9.91 10.73 -8.71
CA PRO A 165 11.15 10.02 -8.45
C PRO A 165 11.20 9.52 -7.00
N ARG A 166 12.03 8.51 -6.75
CA ARG A 166 12.42 8.18 -5.38
C ARG A 166 12.96 9.43 -4.70
N MET A 167 12.68 9.52 -3.42
CA MET A 167 12.98 10.69 -2.63
C MET A 167 14.52 10.83 -2.46
N THR A 168 15.09 11.99 -2.77
CA THR A 168 16.55 12.18 -2.75
C THR A 168 17.05 12.64 -1.39
N LEU A 169 18.35 12.54 -1.12
CA LEU A 169 18.95 13.08 0.11
C LEU A 169 18.76 14.59 0.29
N LYS A 170 18.36 15.30 -0.77
CA LYS A 170 18.00 16.71 -0.73
C LYS A 170 16.65 16.94 -0.04
N ASP A 171 15.70 16.03 -0.25
CA ASP A 171 14.32 16.18 0.22
C ASP A 171 14.12 15.60 1.63
N ALA A 172 14.77 14.48 1.95
CA ALA A 172 14.80 13.89 3.30
C ALA A 172 15.97 12.92 3.47
N THR A 173 16.18 12.46 4.70
CA THR A 173 17.17 11.43 4.99
C THR A 173 16.74 10.08 4.41
N LEU A 174 17.70 9.20 4.16
CA LEU A 174 17.42 7.83 3.69
C LEU A 174 16.56 7.05 4.69
N GLU A 175 16.73 7.30 5.99
CA GLU A 175 15.93 6.65 7.04
C GLU A 175 14.46 7.04 6.95
N VAL A 176 14.18 8.34 6.80
CA VAL A 176 12.81 8.87 6.61
C VAL A 176 12.22 8.33 5.31
N ALA A 177 12.95 8.40 4.21
CA ALA A 177 12.49 7.90 2.91
C ALA A 177 12.18 6.40 2.94
N LYS A 178 13.00 5.58 3.63
CA LYS A 178 12.75 4.14 3.80
C LYS A 178 11.56 3.86 4.69
N ALA A 179 11.43 4.58 5.81
CA ALA A 179 10.32 4.40 6.74
C ALA A 179 8.95 4.64 6.09
N GLU A 180 8.91 5.46 5.04
CA GLU A 180 7.70 5.85 4.31
C GLU A 180 7.60 5.20 2.91
N GLY A 181 8.52 4.27 2.57
CA GLY A 181 8.48 3.54 1.29
C GLY A 181 8.84 4.36 0.04
N LEU A 182 9.47 5.52 0.21
CA LEU A 182 9.78 6.48 -0.86
C LEU A 182 11.22 6.39 -1.38
N ALA A 183 12.04 5.48 -0.85
CA ALA A 183 13.47 5.39 -1.16
C ALA A 183 13.82 4.50 -2.37
N GLU A 184 12.91 3.62 -2.79
CA GLU A 184 13.31 2.48 -3.65
C GLU A 184 12.98 2.66 -5.13
N THR A 185 11.82 3.23 -5.45
CA THR A 185 11.25 3.22 -6.79
C THR A 185 10.74 4.59 -7.18
N ASP A 186 10.87 4.89 -8.47
CA ASP A 186 10.17 6.00 -9.08
C ASP A 186 8.74 5.54 -9.39
N SER A 187 7.78 6.46 -9.38
CA SER A 187 6.42 6.22 -9.85
C SER A 187 6.13 7.12 -11.03
N ILE A 188 5.58 6.54 -12.10
CA ILE A 188 5.12 7.26 -13.27
C ILE A 188 3.63 7.03 -13.38
N GLN A 189 2.86 8.10 -13.24
CA GLN A 189 1.41 8.08 -13.37
C GLN A 189 1.00 8.78 -14.65
N VAL A 190 0.08 8.18 -15.39
CA VAL A 190 -0.49 8.73 -16.63
C VAL A 190 -2.00 8.72 -16.50
N GLY A 191 -2.61 9.89 -16.41
CA GLY A 191 -4.05 10.09 -16.30
C GLY A 191 -4.66 10.63 -17.59
N TRP A 192 -5.78 10.07 -18.07
CA TRP A 192 -6.51 10.58 -19.23
C TRP A 192 -8.02 10.38 -19.08
N LEU A 193 -8.81 11.00 -19.96
CA LEU A 193 -10.24 10.73 -20.07
C LEU A 193 -10.53 9.65 -21.10
N ASP A 194 -11.13 8.56 -20.65
CA ASP A 194 -11.74 7.60 -21.55
C ASP A 194 -13.16 8.06 -21.91
N THR A 195 -13.34 8.29 -23.21
CA THR A 195 -14.59 8.76 -23.85
C THR A 195 -15.08 7.77 -24.91
N LYS A 196 -14.48 6.58 -24.99
CA LYS A 196 -14.72 5.61 -26.08
C LYS A 196 -16.00 4.80 -25.92
N SER A 197 -16.64 4.81 -24.75
CA SER A 197 -17.93 4.12 -24.53
C SER A 197 -19.11 5.09 -24.63
N ASP A 198 -20.29 4.58 -25.02
CA ASP A 198 -21.57 5.29 -24.91
C ASP A 198 -22.01 5.53 -23.44
N GLU A 199 -21.13 5.22 -22.48
CA GLU A 199 -21.34 5.39 -21.04
C GLU A 199 -20.83 6.75 -20.56
N GLN A 200 -21.09 7.05 -19.28
CA GLN A 200 -20.49 8.21 -18.61
C GLN A 200 -18.95 8.18 -18.78
N PRO A 201 -18.30 9.27 -19.21
CA PRO A 201 -16.85 9.30 -19.34
C PRO A 201 -16.15 8.98 -18.01
N LYS A 202 -14.99 8.33 -18.11
CA LYS A 202 -14.20 7.91 -16.95
C LYS A 202 -12.84 8.58 -16.97
N ALA A 203 -12.36 8.97 -15.80
CA ALA A 203 -10.96 9.32 -15.61
C ALA A 203 -10.19 8.03 -15.34
N VAL A 204 -9.19 7.76 -16.17
CA VAL A 204 -8.35 6.57 -16.08
C VAL A 204 -6.95 7.00 -15.68
N THR A 205 -6.35 6.33 -14.71
CA THR A 205 -4.97 6.54 -14.29
C THR A 205 -4.22 5.21 -14.36
N ASN A 206 -3.19 5.16 -15.18
CA ASN A 206 -2.20 4.08 -15.16
C ASN A 206 -1.01 4.48 -14.29
N CYS A 207 -0.53 3.56 -13.47
CA CYS A 207 0.68 3.74 -12.68
C CYS A 207 1.68 2.62 -12.97
N LEU A 208 2.95 3.02 -13.08
CA LEU A 208 4.09 2.12 -13.21
C LEU A 208 5.12 2.48 -12.15
N LEU A 209 5.58 1.47 -11.42
CA LEU A 209 6.71 1.60 -10.51
C LEU A 209 7.99 1.29 -11.28
N ALA A 210 8.79 2.31 -11.52
CA ALA A 210 10.03 2.20 -12.28
C ALA A 210 11.24 2.00 -11.35
N PRO A 211 12.22 1.19 -11.77
CA PRO A 211 13.44 0.98 -11.00
C PRO A 211 14.33 2.22 -11.12
N ASP A 212 14.74 2.75 -9.97
CA ASP A 212 15.85 3.70 -9.76
C ASP A 212 16.41 4.40 -11.01
N VAL A 213 15.62 5.30 -11.60
CA VAL A 213 16.09 6.15 -12.69
C VAL A 213 16.88 7.28 -12.04
N PRO A 214 18.14 7.53 -12.44
CA PRO A 214 18.90 8.64 -11.88
C PRO A 214 18.17 9.97 -12.11
N ILE A 215 18.01 10.79 -11.05
CA ILE A 215 17.26 12.05 -11.13
C ILE A 215 17.77 12.98 -12.26
N GLN A 216 19.07 12.96 -12.53
CA GLN A 216 19.69 13.74 -13.59
C GLN A 216 19.20 13.35 -15.00
N ALA A 217 18.71 12.13 -15.19
CA ALA A 217 18.12 11.72 -16.46
C ALA A 217 16.76 12.39 -16.67
N TRP A 218 15.92 12.47 -15.62
CA TRP A 218 14.66 13.22 -15.65
C TRP A 218 14.89 14.69 -15.96
N VAL A 219 15.83 15.33 -15.25
CA VAL A 219 16.18 16.74 -15.46
C VAL A 219 16.67 17.00 -16.88
N LYS A 220 17.54 16.13 -17.43
CA LYS A 220 18.04 16.28 -18.80
C LYS A 220 16.95 16.10 -19.85
N MET A 221 16.08 15.11 -19.67
CA MET A 221 14.92 14.93 -20.54
C MET A 221 14.04 16.18 -20.52
N PHE A 222 13.75 16.73 -19.35
CA PHE A 222 12.96 17.96 -19.23
C PHE A 222 13.64 19.17 -19.86
N ALA A 223 14.96 19.31 -19.74
CA ALA A 223 15.69 20.43 -20.33
C ALA A 223 15.73 20.40 -21.87
N ASP A 224 15.59 19.22 -22.49
CA ASP A 224 15.62 19.02 -23.93
C ASP A 224 14.33 19.51 -24.62
N GLU A 225 14.42 20.37 -25.62
CA GLU A 225 13.25 20.87 -26.36
C GLU A 225 12.59 19.78 -27.23
N ASP A 226 13.35 18.77 -27.65
CA ASP A 226 12.90 17.68 -28.51
C ASP A 226 12.39 16.47 -27.71
N ASN A 227 12.21 16.61 -26.39
CA ASN A 227 11.66 15.55 -25.54
C ASN A 227 10.19 15.19 -25.92
N ILE A 228 9.63 14.15 -25.29
CA ILE A 228 8.26 13.68 -25.58
C ILE A 228 7.16 14.73 -25.35
N PHE A 229 7.39 15.69 -24.45
CA PHE A 229 6.50 16.82 -24.17
C PHE A 229 6.62 17.94 -25.20
N GLY A 230 7.64 17.91 -26.07
CA GLY A 230 7.85 18.86 -27.17
C GLY A 230 8.18 20.28 -26.71
N LYS A 231 8.75 20.41 -25.51
CA LYS A 231 9.19 21.68 -24.94
C LYS A 231 10.22 21.45 -23.82
N SER A 232 11.09 22.44 -23.63
CA SER A 232 11.95 22.51 -22.45
C SER A 232 11.13 22.89 -21.21
N ILE A 233 11.36 22.18 -20.12
CA ILE A 233 10.72 22.36 -18.82
C ILE A 233 11.83 22.59 -17.80
N THR A 234 11.70 23.67 -17.02
CA THR A 234 12.71 24.04 -16.03
C THR A 234 12.41 23.37 -14.69
N VAL A 235 13.38 22.63 -14.16
CA VAL A 235 13.34 22.08 -12.79
C VAL A 235 14.01 23.07 -11.84
N GLU A 236 13.27 23.58 -10.85
CA GLU A 236 13.77 24.61 -9.92
C GLU A 236 15.03 24.19 -9.16
N ASP A 237 15.03 22.96 -8.61
CA ASP A 237 16.20 22.34 -7.99
C ASP A 237 16.45 20.95 -8.65
N PRO A 238 17.45 20.84 -9.53
CA PRO A 238 17.81 19.58 -10.21
C PRO A 238 18.16 18.39 -9.31
N GLU A 239 18.41 18.60 -8.01
CA GLU A 239 18.73 17.54 -7.06
C GLU A 239 17.52 17.08 -6.23
N SER A 240 16.40 17.80 -6.33
CA SER A 240 15.18 17.54 -5.55
C SER A 240 14.16 16.74 -6.37
N ALA A 241 13.73 15.59 -5.84
CA ALA A 241 12.61 14.84 -6.39
C ALA A 241 11.31 15.64 -6.33
N LEU A 242 11.10 16.45 -5.28
CA LEU A 242 9.92 17.31 -5.16
C LEU A 242 9.89 18.36 -6.28
N SER A 243 11.04 18.94 -6.66
CA SER A 243 11.12 19.87 -7.78
C SER A 243 10.78 19.21 -9.12
N VAL A 244 11.21 17.97 -9.35
CA VAL A 244 10.82 17.20 -10.54
C VAL A 244 9.33 16.90 -10.53
N MET A 245 8.76 16.51 -9.38
CA MET A 245 7.33 16.24 -9.25
C MET A 245 6.47 17.44 -9.58
N LYS A 246 6.85 18.64 -9.11
CA LYS A 246 6.12 19.89 -9.34
C LYS A 246 5.99 20.28 -10.81
N CYS A 247 6.80 19.69 -11.69
CA CYS A 247 6.67 19.90 -13.13
C CYS A 247 5.37 19.30 -13.72
N PHE A 248 4.58 18.50 -12.96
CA PHE A 248 3.35 17.84 -13.46
C PHE A 248 2.40 18.78 -14.22
N ASN A 249 2.37 20.07 -13.87
CA ASN A 249 1.52 21.09 -14.49
C ASN A 249 1.90 21.37 -15.96
N GLU A 250 3.09 20.95 -16.37
CA GLU A 250 3.65 21.09 -17.69
C GLU A 250 3.72 19.78 -18.46
N LEU A 251 3.52 18.64 -17.80
CA LEU A 251 3.67 17.29 -18.36
C LEU A 251 2.36 16.80 -18.98
N GLU A 252 2.10 17.25 -20.20
CA GLU A 252 0.92 16.87 -20.95
C GLU A 252 1.29 16.44 -22.37
N VAL A 253 0.72 15.32 -22.82
CA VAL A 253 0.94 14.79 -24.17
C VAL A 253 -0.35 14.23 -24.77
N PRO A 254 -0.51 14.25 -26.10
CA PRO A 254 -1.58 13.52 -26.76
C PRO A 254 -1.57 12.03 -26.41
N VAL A 255 -2.75 11.44 -26.14
CA VAL A 255 -2.88 10.02 -25.72
C VAL A 255 -2.31 9.06 -26.77
N ASP A 256 -2.42 9.39 -28.06
CA ASP A 256 -1.88 8.58 -29.17
C ASP A 256 -0.35 8.53 -29.21
N LYS A 257 0.34 9.48 -28.55
CA LYS A 257 1.79 9.43 -28.34
C LYS A 257 2.21 8.52 -27.17
N LEU A 258 1.27 7.93 -26.44
CA LEU A 258 1.52 7.02 -25.32
C LEU A 258 0.95 5.62 -25.58
N PRO A 259 1.42 4.90 -26.62
CA PRO A 259 0.87 3.59 -26.97
C PRO A 259 1.06 2.53 -25.88
N GLU A 260 2.06 2.71 -25.00
CA GLU A 260 2.36 1.82 -23.87
C GLU A 260 2.10 2.52 -22.51
N GLY A 261 1.35 3.64 -22.51
CA GLY A 261 1.04 4.43 -21.32
C GLY A 261 2.31 4.89 -20.58
N PRO A 262 2.45 4.64 -19.25
CA PRO A 262 3.62 5.07 -18.48
C PRO A 262 4.93 4.42 -18.94
N LEU A 263 4.89 3.25 -19.57
CA LEU A 263 6.09 2.59 -20.09
C LEU A 263 6.73 3.40 -21.22
N THR A 264 5.94 4.12 -22.01
CA THR A 264 6.46 5.02 -23.05
C THR A 264 7.35 6.09 -22.42
N ILE A 265 6.91 6.72 -21.32
CA ILE A 265 7.70 7.73 -20.59
C ILE A 265 9.00 7.14 -20.04
N LEU A 266 8.94 5.93 -19.46
CA LEU A 266 10.12 5.24 -18.97
C LEU A 266 11.10 4.90 -20.10
N ALA A 267 10.61 4.54 -21.29
CA ALA A 267 11.47 4.24 -22.43
C ALA A 267 12.16 5.50 -22.97
N GLU A 268 11.49 6.66 -22.97
CA GLU A 268 12.06 7.93 -23.43
C GLU A 268 13.23 8.40 -22.55
N VAL A 269 13.12 8.28 -21.23
CA VAL A 269 14.18 8.75 -20.32
C VAL A 269 15.48 7.95 -20.44
N VAL A 270 15.45 6.72 -20.98
CA VAL A 270 16.63 5.82 -21.09
C VAL A 270 17.81 6.50 -21.80
N SER A 271 17.54 7.25 -22.86
CA SER A 271 18.58 7.91 -23.67
C SER A 271 19.34 8.99 -22.89
N TYR A 272 18.73 9.55 -21.83
CA TYR A 272 19.29 10.59 -20.97
C TYR A 272 20.06 10.03 -19.76
N ILE A 273 20.02 8.72 -19.52
CA ILE A 273 20.77 8.08 -18.42
C ILE A 273 22.24 7.96 -18.82
N GLU A 274 23.15 8.67 -18.16
CA GLU A 274 24.59 8.64 -18.51
C GLU A 274 25.32 7.39 -18.02
N ASP A 275 25.02 6.93 -16.80
CA ASP A 275 25.65 5.73 -16.25
C ASP A 275 25.27 4.49 -17.10
N PRO A 276 26.23 3.82 -17.77
CA PRO A 276 25.94 2.66 -18.60
C PRO A 276 25.26 1.52 -17.83
N ILE A 277 25.57 1.34 -16.54
CA ILE A 277 25.01 0.27 -15.71
C ILE A 277 23.55 0.57 -15.42
N ALA A 278 23.23 1.77 -14.92
CA ALA A 278 21.86 2.21 -14.71
C ALA A 278 21.05 2.19 -16.02
N ARG A 279 21.62 2.67 -17.13
CA ARG A 279 20.97 2.66 -18.45
C ARG A 279 20.60 1.25 -18.87
N GLN A 280 21.53 0.30 -18.74
CA GLN A 280 21.26 -1.09 -19.09
C GLN A 280 20.15 -1.68 -18.21
N LYS A 281 20.19 -1.42 -16.89
CA LYS A 281 19.16 -1.89 -15.95
C LYS A 281 17.76 -1.39 -16.33
N VAL A 282 17.60 -0.10 -16.63
CA VAL A 282 16.30 0.47 -17.03
C VAL A 282 15.90 -0.06 -18.42
N THR A 283 16.84 -0.20 -19.35
CA THR A 283 16.60 -0.78 -20.69
C THR A 283 16.08 -2.22 -20.60
N ASP A 284 16.71 -3.06 -19.78
CA ASP A 284 16.31 -4.45 -19.55
C ASP A 284 14.93 -4.52 -18.92
N HIS A 285 14.62 -3.59 -18.01
CA HIS A 285 13.32 -3.50 -17.39
C HIS A 285 12.22 -3.10 -18.38
N VAL A 286 12.46 -2.09 -19.22
CA VAL A 286 11.55 -1.74 -20.33
C VAL A 286 11.35 -2.94 -21.27
N GLY A 287 12.43 -3.65 -21.60
CA GLY A 287 12.36 -4.86 -22.42
C GLY A 287 11.58 -6.00 -21.75
N THR A 288 11.57 -6.08 -20.42
CA THR A 288 10.81 -7.06 -19.64
C THR A 288 9.32 -6.74 -19.60
N PHE A 289 8.96 -5.47 -19.41
CA PHE A 289 7.57 -5.02 -19.51
C PHE A 289 6.96 -5.35 -20.86
N ARG A 290 7.68 -5.08 -21.96
CA ARG A 290 7.23 -5.37 -23.34
C ARG A 290 7.02 -6.85 -23.64
N LYS A 291 7.70 -7.74 -22.90
CA LYS A 291 7.55 -9.20 -23.01
C LYS A 291 6.48 -9.76 -22.09
N SER A 292 6.07 -8.99 -21.08
CA SER A 292 5.06 -9.40 -20.11
C SER A 292 3.67 -9.20 -20.70
N ASP A 293 2.78 -10.18 -20.52
CA ASP A 293 1.37 -10.02 -20.85
C ASP A 293 0.68 -9.25 -19.70
N GLN A 294 0.40 -7.96 -19.95
CA GLN A 294 -0.23 -7.09 -18.96
C GLN A 294 -1.66 -7.54 -18.61
N GLN A 295 -2.35 -8.17 -19.55
CA GLN A 295 -3.70 -8.70 -19.30
C GLN A 295 -3.62 -9.94 -18.41
N GLU A 296 -2.67 -10.85 -18.67
CA GLU A 296 -2.42 -12.01 -17.80
C GLU A 296 -2.06 -11.57 -16.38
N LEU A 297 -1.19 -10.56 -16.21
CA LEU A 297 -0.83 -10.03 -14.90
C LEU A 297 -2.05 -9.44 -14.15
N LYS A 298 -2.93 -8.71 -14.86
CA LYS A 298 -4.17 -8.19 -14.28
C LYS A 298 -5.12 -9.31 -13.84
N GLU A 299 -5.23 -10.37 -14.64
CA GLU A 299 -6.04 -11.54 -14.30
C GLU A 299 -5.47 -12.29 -13.09
N LEU A 300 -4.14 -12.45 -13.02
CA LEU A 300 -3.44 -13.05 -11.88
C LEU A 300 -3.63 -12.23 -10.59
N ALA A 301 -3.73 -10.91 -10.67
CA ALA A 301 -3.96 -10.05 -9.51
C ALA A 301 -5.40 -10.14 -8.97
N THR A 302 -6.36 -10.51 -9.82
CA THR A 302 -7.80 -10.51 -9.48
C THR A 302 -8.15 -11.55 -8.41
N GLY A 303 -7.56 -12.74 -8.45
CA GLY A 303 -7.80 -13.80 -7.46
C GLY A 303 -7.38 -13.40 -6.03
N PRO A 304 -6.11 -13.02 -5.82
CA PRO A 304 -5.63 -12.47 -4.55
C PRO A 304 -6.44 -11.26 -4.07
N ALA A 305 -6.75 -10.31 -4.96
CA ALA A 305 -7.56 -9.14 -4.61
C ALA A 305 -8.96 -9.53 -4.10
N LYS A 306 -9.64 -10.50 -4.73
CA LYS A 306 -10.95 -10.99 -4.25
C LYS A 306 -10.89 -11.60 -2.85
N ARG A 307 -9.80 -12.32 -2.53
CA ARG A 307 -9.59 -12.86 -1.18
C ARG A 307 -9.39 -11.74 -0.17
N TRP A 308 -8.61 -10.72 -0.53
CA TRP A 308 -8.41 -9.55 0.32
C TRP A 308 -9.72 -8.80 0.60
N VAL A 309 -10.53 -8.53 -0.44
CA VAL A 309 -11.84 -7.89 -0.27
C VAL A 309 -12.74 -8.70 0.67
N LYS A 310 -12.71 -10.04 0.58
CA LYS A 310 -13.46 -10.89 1.52
C LYS A 310 -12.96 -10.72 2.96
N PHE A 311 -11.65 -10.67 3.15
CA PHE A 311 -11.04 -10.43 4.46
C PHE A 311 -11.41 -9.04 5.02
N ASP A 312 -11.45 -8.00 4.19
CA ASP A 312 -11.88 -6.65 4.57
C ASP A 312 -13.34 -6.61 5.04
N LYS A 313 -14.24 -7.30 4.33
CA LYS A 313 -15.63 -7.46 4.75
C LYS A 313 -15.73 -8.18 6.10
N SER A 314 -14.94 -9.23 6.31
CA SER A 314 -14.87 -9.94 7.59
C SER A 314 -14.31 -9.08 8.72
N THR A 315 -13.34 -8.21 8.41
CA THR A 315 -12.80 -7.23 9.36
C THR A 315 -13.84 -6.18 9.73
N GLU A 316 -14.54 -5.59 8.76
CA GLU A 316 -15.63 -4.62 8.98
C GLU A 316 -16.71 -5.21 9.87
N GLN A 317 -17.19 -6.41 9.54
CA GLN A 317 -18.23 -7.10 10.31
C GLN A 317 -17.78 -7.41 11.73
N SER A 318 -16.51 -7.79 11.92
CA SER A 318 -15.94 -8.08 13.23
C SER A 318 -15.84 -6.81 14.09
N LEU A 319 -15.35 -5.70 13.50
CA LEU A 319 -15.29 -4.39 14.16
C LEU A 319 -16.68 -3.91 14.59
N ARG A 320 -17.68 -4.04 13.71
CA ARG A 320 -19.07 -3.69 14.01
C ARG A 320 -19.66 -4.52 15.15
N LYS A 321 -19.36 -5.82 15.19
CA LYS A 321 -19.83 -6.73 16.24
C LYS A 321 -19.07 -6.55 17.56
N GLY A 322 -17.87 -5.98 17.50
CA GLY A 322 -16.93 -5.85 18.62
C GLY A 322 -16.12 -7.13 18.88
N TYR A 323 -16.25 -8.15 18.03
CA TYR A 323 -15.54 -9.42 18.18
C TYR A 323 -15.23 -10.08 16.85
N ALA A 324 -14.14 -10.85 16.82
CA ALA A 324 -13.70 -11.57 15.63
C ALA A 324 -14.74 -12.61 15.18
N ASN A 325 -15.07 -12.60 13.89
CA ASN A 325 -15.81 -13.70 13.28
C ASN A 325 -14.89 -14.93 13.06
N ASP A 326 -15.46 -16.03 12.55
CA ASP A 326 -14.69 -17.27 12.34
C ASP A 326 -13.51 -17.11 11.37
N GLU A 327 -13.64 -16.23 10.35
CA GLU A 327 -12.57 -15.97 9.38
C GLU A 327 -11.40 -15.22 10.01
N ILE A 328 -11.67 -14.14 10.75
CA ILE A 328 -10.63 -13.38 11.46
C ILE A 328 -10.01 -14.23 12.59
N ARG A 329 -10.82 -14.97 13.34
CA ARG A 329 -10.34 -15.86 14.40
C ARG A 329 -9.44 -16.95 13.84
N GLY A 330 -9.89 -17.66 12.80
CA GLY A 330 -9.12 -18.70 12.14
C GLY A 330 -7.80 -18.17 11.55
N PHE A 331 -7.82 -16.95 11.01
CA PHE A 331 -6.61 -16.27 10.58
C PHE A 331 -5.63 -16.02 11.74
N ILE A 332 -6.09 -15.43 12.85
CA ILE A 332 -5.25 -15.15 14.02
C ILE A 332 -4.63 -16.44 14.58
N ASP A 333 -5.46 -17.47 14.80
CA ASP A 333 -5.04 -18.77 15.30
C ASP A 333 -4.09 -19.49 14.34
N SER A 334 -4.23 -19.25 13.02
CA SER A 334 -3.31 -19.82 12.04
C SER A 334 -1.90 -19.25 12.19
N LEU A 335 -1.74 -18.04 12.70
CA LEU A 335 -0.44 -17.37 12.84
C LEU A 335 0.17 -17.50 14.24
N ASP A 336 -0.41 -18.33 15.12
CA ASP A 336 0.12 -18.56 16.47
C ASP A 336 1.61 -18.96 16.43
N GLY A 337 2.41 -18.30 17.28
CA GLY A 337 3.86 -18.44 17.32
C GLY A 337 4.65 -17.79 16.16
N SER A 338 3.97 -17.13 15.21
CA SER A 338 4.61 -16.44 14.07
C SER A 338 4.52 -14.92 14.12
N TRP A 339 3.71 -14.37 15.02
CA TRP A 339 3.64 -12.93 15.30
C TRP A 339 4.98 -12.40 15.80
N ASN A 340 5.26 -11.12 15.52
CA ASN A 340 6.34 -10.42 16.21
C ASN A 340 5.95 -10.12 17.67
N ASP A 341 6.93 -9.80 18.53
CA ASP A 341 6.70 -9.64 19.96
C ASP A 341 5.64 -8.56 20.28
N GLU A 342 5.62 -7.46 19.52
CA GLU A 342 4.67 -6.35 19.72
C GLU A 342 3.25 -6.73 19.28
N ASP A 343 3.12 -7.34 18.11
CA ASP A 343 1.84 -7.80 17.57
C ASP A 343 1.27 -8.95 18.42
N GLN A 344 2.12 -9.87 18.90
CA GLN A 344 1.71 -10.94 19.83
C GLN A 344 1.18 -10.37 21.14
N GLU A 345 1.84 -9.36 21.73
CA GLU A 345 1.35 -8.69 22.94
C GLU A 345 -0.05 -8.13 22.72
N THR A 346 -0.30 -7.52 21.56
CA THR A 346 -1.62 -6.99 21.22
C THR A 346 -2.65 -8.10 20.98
N VAL A 347 -2.30 -9.16 20.25
CA VAL A 347 -3.18 -10.32 20.03
C VAL A 347 -3.60 -10.95 21.37
N GLU A 348 -2.66 -11.16 22.30
CA GLU A 348 -2.95 -11.75 23.61
C GLU A 348 -3.80 -10.83 24.49
N ARG A 349 -3.58 -9.50 24.46
CA ARG A 349 -4.42 -8.53 25.18
C ARG A 349 -5.88 -8.57 24.73
N HIS A 350 -6.13 -8.93 23.48
CA HIS A 350 -7.47 -8.96 22.89
C HIS A 350 -8.12 -10.35 22.97
N LYS A 351 -7.43 -11.37 23.46
CA LYS A 351 -7.95 -12.74 23.57
C LYS A 351 -8.95 -12.85 24.71
N ILE A 352 -10.11 -13.44 24.43
CA ILE A 352 -11.17 -13.68 25.43
C ILE A 352 -10.95 -15.07 26.03
N VAL A 353 -10.48 -15.12 27.28
CA VAL A 353 -10.05 -16.38 27.94
C VAL A 353 -11.22 -17.27 28.39
N ASP A 354 -12.42 -16.71 28.56
CA ASP A 354 -13.58 -17.48 28.98
C ASP A 354 -14.30 -18.10 27.78
N ASN A 355 -14.07 -19.42 27.57
CA ASN A 355 -14.84 -20.49 26.90
C ASN A 355 -15.97 -20.14 25.89
N SER A 356 -15.92 -18.96 25.31
CA SER A 356 -16.90 -18.38 24.41
C SER A 356 -16.38 -18.58 23.00
N SER A 357 -17.28 -18.95 22.10
CA SER A 357 -17.03 -19.10 20.67
C SER A 357 -16.57 -17.81 19.97
N VAL A 358 -16.29 -16.75 20.74
CA VAL A 358 -16.01 -15.39 20.28
C VAL A 358 -14.50 -15.17 20.08
N GLY A 359 -13.64 -15.84 20.85
CA GLY A 359 -12.18 -15.91 20.65
C GLY A 359 -11.40 -14.62 20.92
N TYR A 360 -11.73 -13.52 20.23
CA TYR A 360 -11.01 -12.25 20.28
C TYR A 360 -11.96 -11.05 20.28
N LEU A 361 -11.67 -10.06 21.14
CA LEU A 361 -12.29 -8.73 21.10
C LEU A 361 -11.73 -7.96 19.90
N MET A 362 -12.61 -7.50 19.01
CA MET A 362 -12.18 -6.82 17.79
C MET A 362 -12.15 -5.31 17.99
N THR A 363 -10.94 -4.77 18.16
CA THR A 363 -10.68 -3.33 18.18
C THR A 363 -10.04 -2.88 16.87
N ARG A 364 -9.97 -1.56 16.63
CA ARG A 364 -9.21 -1.01 15.49
C ARG A 364 -7.72 -1.38 15.56
N GLU A 365 -7.14 -1.37 16.77
CA GLU A 365 -5.74 -1.77 16.99
C GLU A 365 -5.50 -3.21 16.52
N LEU A 366 -6.36 -4.17 16.91
CA LEU A 366 -6.25 -5.54 16.42
C LEU A 366 -6.54 -5.64 14.91
N ALA A 367 -7.48 -4.86 14.39
CA ALA A 367 -7.82 -4.82 12.96
C ALA A 367 -6.63 -4.41 12.09
N GLU A 368 -5.88 -3.41 12.52
CA GLU A 368 -4.70 -2.94 11.81
C GLU A 368 -3.61 -4.02 11.75
N ILE A 369 -3.38 -4.72 12.86
CA ILE A 369 -2.40 -5.81 12.93
C ILE A 369 -2.79 -6.96 11.98
N VAL A 370 -4.05 -7.40 12.00
CA VAL A 370 -4.48 -8.50 11.14
C VAL A 370 -4.51 -8.11 9.66
N GLN A 371 -4.88 -6.86 9.34
CA GLN A 371 -4.86 -6.32 7.98
C GLN A 371 -3.43 -6.24 7.44
N LYS A 372 -2.51 -5.72 8.25
CA LYS A 372 -1.08 -5.69 7.92
C LYS A 372 -0.54 -7.10 7.66
N ALA A 373 -0.90 -8.07 8.49
CA ALA A 373 -0.45 -9.44 8.31
C ALA A 373 -1.04 -10.08 7.03
N GLU A 374 -2.34 -9.89 6.77
CA GLU A 374 -3.00 -10.42 5.58
C GLU A 374 -2.41 -9.82 4.30
N GLU A 375 -2.19 -8.51 4.27
CA GLU A 375 -1.52 -7.83 3.17
C GLU A 375 -0.16 -8.48 2.86
N ASN A 376 0.69 -8.67 3.87
CA ASN A 376 2.02 -9.27 3.69
C ASN A 376 1.92 -10.69 3.09
N LEU A 377 0.96 -11.48 3.56
CA LEU A 377 0.75 -12.85 3.12
C LEU A 377 0.22 -12.93 1.67
N ILE A 378 -0.76 -12.08 1.33
CA ILE A 378 -1.32 -11.98 -0.02
C ILE A 378 -0.25 -11.54 -1.03
N LEU A 379 0.49 -10.48 -0.70
CA LEU A 379 1.52 -9.94 -1.58
C LEU A 379 2.69 -10.91 -1.73
N THR A 380 3.14 -11.56 -0.66
CA THR A 380 4.22 -12.55 -0.73
C THR A 380 3.82 -13.76 -1.59
N THR A 381 2.61 -14.29 -1.37
CA THR A 381 2.10 -15.41 -2.17
C THR A 381 2.06 -15.05 -3.65
N THR A 382 1.55 -13.86 -3.96
CA THR A 382 1.44 -13.38 -5.35
C THR A 382 2.82 -13.18 -5.98
N ALA A 383 3.75 -12.57 -5.25
CA ALA A 383 5.12 -12.34 -5.71
C ALA A 383 5.84 -13.66 -6.06
N VAL A 384 5.63 -14.71 -5.26
CA VAL A 384 6.17 -16.05 -5.53
C VAL A 384 5.59 -16.66 -6.82
N MET A 385 4.29 -16.44 -7.08
CA MET A 385 3.59 -16.94 -8.28
C MET A 385 4.08 -16.24 -9.55
N VAL A 386 4.29 -14.92 -9.52
CA VAL A 386 4.81 -14.14 -10.65
C VAL A 386 6.35 -14.15 -10.76
N LYS A 387 7.02 -14.98 -9.95
CA LYS A 387 8.48 -15.14 -9.96
C LYS A 387 9.25 -13.85 -9.67
N ASN A 388 8.73 -13.00 -8.78
CA ASN A 388 9.43 -11.80 -8.33
C ASN A 388 10.72 -12.19 -7.58
N GLU A 389 11.87 -11.91 -8.21
CA GLU A 389 13.19 -12.33 -7.73
C GLU A 389 13.55 -11.69 -6.38
N LYS A 390 13.17 -10.43 -6.15
CA LYS A 390 13.45 -9.71 -4.89
C LYS A 390 12.80 -10.40 -3.68
N VAL A 391 11.57 -10.89 -3.86
CA VAL A 391 10.82 -11.58 -2.80
C VAL A 391 11.31 -13.02 -2.66
N ILE A 392 11.53 -13.72 -3.78
CA ILE A 392 12.02 -15.10 -3.79
C ILE A 392 13.40 -15.22 -3.12
N ALA A 393 14.27 -14.22 -3.26
CA ALA A 393 15.58 -14.21 -2.63
C ALA A 393 15.52 -14.20 -1.08
N GLN A 394 14.38 -13.82 -0.49
CA GLN A 394 14.17 -13.82 0.97
C GLN A 394 13.63 -15.16 1.50
N ILE A 395 13.26 -16.09 0.62
CA ILE A 395 12.55 -17.33 0.97
C ILE A 395 13.44 -18.54 0.64
N GLU A 396 13.46 -19.52 1.54
CA GLU A 396 14.16 -20.78 1.26
C GLU A 396 13.63 -21.46 -0.02
N PRO A 397 14.50 -21.99 -0.92
CA PRO A 397 14.06 -22.53 -2.22
C PRO A 397 13.00 -23.65 -2.14
N GLU A 398 13.05 -24.49 -1.11
CA GLU A 398 12.03 -25.54 -0.91
C GLU A 398 10.69 -24.96 -0.47
N VAL A 399 10.71 -23.87 0.31
CA VAL A 399 9.49 -23.16 0.72
C VAL A 399 8.82 -22.48 -0.46
N VAL A 400 9.57 -21.90 -1.40
CA VAL A 400 9.03 -21.36 -2.66
C VAL A 400 8.25 -22.43 -3.43
N LYS A 401 8.76 -23.67 -3.51
CA LYS A 401 8.06 -24.79 -4.17
C LYS A 401 6.76 -25.14 -3.45
N ILE A 402 6.78 -25.16 -2.11
CA ILE A 402 5.59 -25.44 -1.29
C ILE A 402 4.51 -24.37 -1.51
N ILE A 403 4.87 -23.08 -1.48
CA ILE A 403 3.93 -21.97 -1.71
C ILE A 403 3.30 -22.11 -3.09
N ARG A 404 4.10 -22.32 -4.15
CA ARG A 404 3.58 -22.48 -5.52
C ARG A 404 2.64 -23.66 -5.67
N ALA A 405 3.02 -24.83 -5.13
CA ALA A 405 2.22 -26.04 -5.23
C ALA A 405 0.86 -25.86 -4.53
N ARG A 406 0.86 -25.25 -3.35
CA ARG A 406 -0.37 -25.04 -2.57
C ARG A 406 -1.25 -23.95 -3.16
N GLU A 407 -0.69 -22.83 -3.62
CA GLU A 407 -1.48 -21.77 -4.28
C GLU A 407 -2.10 -22.28 -5.59
N THR A 408 -1.38 -23.10 -6.35
CA THR A 408 -1.94 -23.77 -7.54
C THR A 408 -3.12 -24.68 -7.15
N ALA A 409 -3.01 -25.43 -6.06
CA ALA A 409 -4.10 -26.28 -5.57
C ALA A 409 -5.30 -25.45 -5.08
N VAL A 410 -5.06 -24.31 -4.43
CA VAL A 410 -6.09 -23.35 -4.01
C VAL A 410 -6.84 -22.80 -5.23
N GLN A 411 -6.12 -22.36 -6.26
CA GLN A 411 -6.72 -21.84 -7.50
C GLN A 411 -7.54 -22.92 -8.24
N GLN A 412 -7.02 -24.14 -8.35
CA GLN A 412 -7.75 -25.27 -8.95
C GLN A 412 -9.01 -25.64 -8.16
N ALA A 413 -8.94 -25.64 -6.82
CA ALA A 413 -10.08 -25.91 -5.96
C ALA A 413 -11.18 -24.85 -6.10
N GLN A 414 -10.80 -23.58 -6.27
CA GLN A 414 -11.74 -22.48 -6.54
C GLN A 414 -12.48 -22.68 -7.87
N MET A 415 -11.75 -23.07 -8.94
CA MET A 415 -12.36 -23.35 -10.24
C MET A 415 -13.29 -24.57 -10.21
N ALA A 416 -12.97 -25.57 -9.38
CA ALA A 416 -13.76 -26.80 -9.24
C ALA A 416 -14.94 -26.69 -8.25
N ASN A 417 -15.17 -25.51 -7.65
CA ASN A 417 -16.14 -25.31 -6.58
C ASN A 417 -16.02 -26.35 -5.45
N ALA A 418 -14.78 -26.71 -5.10
CA ALA A 418 -14.48 -27.74 -4.12
C ALA A 418 -14.91 -27.33 -2.70
N GLN A 419 -14.97 -28.30 -1.77
CA GLN A 419 -15.39 -28.05 -0.39
C GLN A 419 -14.57 -26.94 0.29
N ILE A 420 -15.28 -25.99 0.89
CA ILE A 420 -14.74 -24.80 1.59
C ILE A 420 -13.62 -25.16 2.57
N HIS A 421 -13.72 -26.32 3.24
CA HIS A 421 -12.75 -26.72 4.25
C HIS A 421 -11.35 -27.06 3.70
N PHE A 422 -11.25 -27.53 2.45
CA PHE A 422 -9.96 -27.79 1.80
C PHE A 422 -9.21 -26.48 1.52
N TYR A 423 -9.96 -25.43 1.15
CA TYR A 423 -9.41 -24.10 0.87
C TYR A 423 -8.82 -23.49 2.15
N GLU A 424 -9.57 -23.49 3.25
CA GLU A 424 -9.15 -22.90 4.53
C GLU A 424 -7.88 -23.56 5.08
N ILE A 425 -7.81 -24.89 5.07
CA ILE A 425 -6.64 -25.63 5.55
C ILE A 425 -5.38 -25.30 4.73
N ASN A 426 -5.50 -25.25 3.40
CA ASN A 426 -4.35 -24.93 2.55
C ASN A 426 -3.92 -23.47 2.75
N GLN A 427 -4.87 -22.54 2.87
CA GLN A 427 -4.56 -21.13 3.11
C GLN A 427 -3.86 -20.93 4.47
N HIS A 428 -4.36 -21.53 5.55
CA HIS A 428 -3.70 -21.46 6.86
C HIS A 428 -2.29 -22.05 6.86
N ASN A 429 -2.10 -23.16 6.13
CA ASN A 429 -0.78 -23.78 6.01
C ASN A 429 0.18 -22.93 5.16
N ILE A 430 -0.29 -22.27 4.09
CA ILE A 430 0.50 -21.28 3.35
C ILE A 430 0.88 -20.12 4.29
N ASN A 431 -0.08 -19.57 5.01
CA ASN A 431 0.12 -18.42 5.90
C ASN A 431 1.21 -18.68 6.95
N ARG A 432 1.14 -19.83 7.64
CA ARG A 432 2.20 -20.29 8.58
C ARG A 432 3.57 -20.40 7.92
N THR A 433 3.59 -20.98 6.72
CA THR A 433 4.82 -21.20 5.98
C THR A 433 5.47 -19.86 5.63
N ILE A 434 4.71 -18.90 5.12
CA ILE A 434 5.22 -17.56 4.79
C ILE A 434 5.64 -16.79 6.04
N ALA A 435 4.82 -16.79 7.09
CA ALA A 435 5.11 -16.05 8.31
C ALA A 435 6.43 -16.51 8.97
N SER A 436 6.75 -17.81 8.90
CA SER A 436 8.03 -18.36 9.39
C SER A 436 9.27 -17.84 8.64
N GLN A 437 9.11 -17.41 7.39
CA GLN A 437 10.19 -16.90 6.55
C GLN A 437 10.47 -15.42 6.80
N LYS A 438 9.59 -14.72 7.53
CA LYS A 438 9.75 -13.30 7.89
C LYS A 438 9.97 -12.38 6.68
N VAL A 439 9.27 -12.70 5.60
CA VAL A 439 9.38 -11.99 4.32
C VAL A 439 8.92 -10.55 4.47
N ARG A 440 9.66 -9.66 3.83
CA ARG A 440 9.27 -8.27 3.60
C ARG A 440 8.87 -8.13 2.14
N VAL A 441 7.63 -7.71 1.93
CA VAL A 441 7.07 -7.43 0.61
C VAL A 441 6.36 -6.08 0.65
N GLY A 442 6.23 -5.46 -0.51
CA GLY A 442 5.66 -4.13 -0.64
C GLY A 442 6.37 -3.31 -1.71
N GLY A 443 5.86 -2.10 -1.88
CA GLY A 443 6.20 -1.20 -2.97
C GLY A 443 4.99 -0.34 -3.35
N GLY A 444 5.23 0.79 -4.01
CA GLY A 444 4.17 1.72 -4.39
C GLY A 444 3.51 2.40 -3.20
N CYS A 445 2.23 2.72 -3.30
CA CYS A 445 1.53 3.45 -2.27
C CYS A 445 1.61 2.74 -0.90
N ASN A 446 1.45 1.43 -0.80
CA ASN A 446 1.32 0.73 0.48
C ASN A 446 2.60 0.65 1.35
N GLY A 447 3.77 1.01 0.82
CA GLY A 447 5.05 0.95 1.53
C GLY A 447 5.57 -0.48 1.76
N GLU A 448 6.65 -0.63 2.54
CA GLU A 448 7.21 -1.93 2.93
C GLU A 448 6.50 -2.52 4.15
N ASN A 449 6.11 -3.80 4.09
CA ASN A 449 5.40 -4.48 5.17
C ASN A 449 6.32 -5.44 5.97
N ASN A 450 6.37 -5.24 7.29
CA ASN A 450 7.21 -5.98 8.25
C ASN A 450 6.41 -6.77 9.31
N ALA A 451 5.26 -7.36 8.97
CA ALA A 451 4.36 -8.00 9.94
C ALA A 451 4.97 -9.15 10.79
N PHE A 452 6.13 -9.71 10.42
CA PHE A 452 6.70 -10.90 11.08
C PHE A 452 8.12 -10.64 11.61
N GLY A 453 8.39 -11.07 12.85
CA GLY A 453 9.36 -10.42 13.75
C GLY A 453 10.82 -10.29 13.30
N ASN A 454 11.47 -9.22 13.77
CA ASN A 454 12.88 -8.93 13.56
C ASN A 454 13.77 -10.13 13.92
N SER A 455 14.54 -10.64 12.95
CA SER A 455 15.93 -10.96 13.29
C SER A 455 16.67 -9.63 13.30
N THR A 456 17.34 -9.32 14.41
CA THR A 456 18.60 -8.59 14.36
C THR A 456 19.51 -9.29 13.36
N GLN A 457 19.40 -8.97 12.07
CA GLN A 457 20.50 -9.14 11.16
C GLN A 457 21.45 -7.99 11.50
N GLY A 458 22.51 -8.35 12.21
CA GLY A 458 23.68 -7.51 12.28
C GLY A 458 24.04 -7.12 10.87
N GLU A 459 24.25 -5.82 10.69
CA GLU A 459 25.03 -5.27 9.61
C GLU A 459 26.24 -6.21 9.42
N THR A 460 26.33 -6.84 8.25
CA THR A 460 27.58 -7.44 7.81
C THR A 460 28.57 -6.30 7.59
N GLU A 461 29.17 -5.82 8.67
CA GLU A 461 30.51 -5.27 8.61
C GLU A 461 31.42 -6.39 8.10
N VAL A 462 32.01 -6.13 6.95
CA VAL A 462 33.13 -6.90 6.42
C VAL A 462 34.31 -6.66 7.37
N GLU A 463 34.37 -7.38 8.48
CA GLU A 463 35.59 -7.45 9.30
C GLU A 463 36.43 -8.65 8.84
N MET A 464 37.61 -8.30 8.35
CA MET A 464 38.66 -9.22 7.93
C MET A 464 39.03 -10.18 9.08
N SER A 465 39.12 -11.45 8.72
CA SER A 465 39.60 -12.58 9.51
C SER A 465 40.77 -12.25 10.46
N TRP A 466 40.67 -12.66 11.73
CA TRP A 466 41.69 -13.44 12.45
C TRP A 466 40.99 -14.23 13.57
N GLY A 467 41.16 -15.55 13.57
CA GLY A 467 40.37 -16.46 14.39
C GLY A 467 40.68 -16.46 15.88
N VAL A 468 39.72 -16.92 16.70
CA VAL A 468 39.86 -17.93 17.76
C VAL A 468 38.44 -18.45 18.09
N SER A 469 38.28 -19.77 18.06
CA SER A 469 37.08 -20.51 18.48
C SER A 469 36.86 -20.38 19.99
N LEU A 470 35.63 -20.13 20.45
CA LEU A 470 35.14 -20.57 21.77
C LEU A 470 33.61 -20.73 21.76
N ASN A 471 33.16 -21.96 22.05
CA ASN A 471 31.79 -22.32 22.42
C ASN A 471 31.26 -21.45 23.59
N SER A 472 30.01 -21.02 23.55
CA SER A 472 29.05 -21.24 24.65
C SER A 472 27.65 -20.68 24.35
N SER A 473 26.67 -21.56 24.53
CA SER A 473 25.30 -21.34 25.01
C SER A 473 24.97 -19.93 25.51
N SER A 474 23.93 -19.30 24.95
CA SER A 474 23.32 -18.10 25.55
C SER A 474 21.83 -18.26 25.80
N THR A 475 21.53 -18.06 27.08
CA THR A 475 20.27 -17.96 27.78
C THR A 475 19.40 -16.79 27.32
N ARG A 476 18.08 -17.04 27.26
CA ARG A 476 16.99 -16.05 27.22
C ARG A 476 17.25 -14.85 28.13
N GLY A 477 17.25 -13.65 27.55
CA GLY A 477 17.26 -12.38 28.28
C GLY A 477 15.97 -11.61 28.04
N ARG A 478 15.03 -11.70 28.99
CA ARG A 478 13.87 -10.80 29.16
C ARG A 478 14.36 -9.37 29.37
N ARG A 479 13.71 -8.37 28.77
CA ARG A 479 13.87 -6.94 29.16
C ARG A 479 12.50 -6.34 29.46
N ASP A 480 12.38 -5.78 30.66
CA ASP A 480 11.24 -5.01 31.13
C ASP A 480 11.51 -3.50 30.92
N ARG A 481 10.43 -2.78 30.57
CA ARG A 481 10.38 -1.32 30.38
C ARG A 481 10.68 -0.59 31.71
N ARG A 482 11.78 0.18 31.73
CA ARG A 482 12.25 1.13 32.78
C ARG A 482 12.47 0.53 34.19
N GLY A 483 13.68 0.02 34.46
CA GLY A 483 14.13 -0.29 35.82
C GLY A 483 15.48 -1.02 35.86
N LEU A 484 16.37 -0.58 36.75
CA LEU A 484 17.60 -1.25 37.20
C LEU A 484 18.53 -1.86 36.11
N LEU A 485 19.61 -1.15 35.79
CA LEU A 485 20.76 -1.64 35.04
C LEU A 485 21.47 -2.75 35.81
N LYS A 486 21.38 -3.98 35.32
CA LYS A 486 22.14 -5.14 35.83
C LYS A 486 23.47 -5.25 35.10
N PHE A 487 24.57 -5.30 35.85
CA PHE A 487 25.92 -5.49 35.31
C PHE A 487 26.76 -6.37 36.23
N LYS A 488 27.92 -6.85 35.77
CA LYS A 488 28.86 -7.62 36.60
C LYS A 488 30.12 -6.81 36.85
N CYS A 489 30.67 -6.87 38.06
CA CYS A 489 31.99 -6.28 38.33
C CYS A 489 33.11 -7.12 37.70
N GLN A 490 34.36 -6.65 37.78
CA GLN A 490 35.54 -7.37 37.24
C GLN A 490 35.76 -8.76 37.83
N ASN A 491 35.19 -9.06 39.00
CA ASN A 491 35.22 -10.39 39.62
C ASN A 491 33.96 -11.22 39.32
N GLY A 492 33.08 -10.77 38.41
CA GLY A 492 31.88 -11.49 38.00
C GLY A 492 30.67 -11.34 38.93
N HIS A 493 30.76 -10.55 40.01
CA HIS A 493 29.63 -10.36 40.94
C HIS A 493 28.52 -9.51 40.31
N PRO A 494 27.24 -9.92 40.42
CA PRO A 494 26.11 -9.17 39.90
C PRO A 494 25.87 -7.90 40.72
N ASN A 495 25.65 -6.79 40.04
CA ASN A 495 25.31 -5.49 40.60
C ASN A 495 24.10 -4.92 39.85
N THR A 496 23.32 -4.07 40.52
CA THR A 496 22.13 -3.39 39.98
C THR A 496 22.20 -1.90 40.30
N ARG A 497 21.92 -1.02 39.34
CA ARG A 497 21.82 0.44 39.57
C ARG A 497 20.65 1.06 38.86
N ASP A 498 20.15 2.17 39.37
CA ASP A 498 19.18 2.99 38.64
C ASP A 498 19.85 3.75 37.49
N TYR A 499 19.05 4.07 36.47
CA TYR A 499 19.53 4.72 35.26
C TYR A 499 19.92 6.17 35.58
N GLY A 500 21.22 6.47 35.62
CA GLY A 500 21.76 7.80 35.91
C GLY A 500 22.62 7.89 37.17
N GLU A 501 22.60 6.89 38.06
CA GLU A 501 23.41 6.91 39.29
C GLU A 501 24.78 6.25 39.11
N LEU A 502 25.85 6.86 39.64
CA LEU A 502 27.20 6.29 39.63
C LEU A 502 27.39 5.36 40.84
N ILE A 503 27.58 4.06 40.59
CA ILE A 503 28.07 3.14 41.61
C ILE A 503 29.59 3.14 41.55
N GLU A 504 30.22 3.75 42.56
CA GLU A 504 31.69 3.76 42.63
C GLU A 504 32.25 2.40 43.03
N ASN A 505 31.58 1.62 43.90
CA ASN A 505 32.09 0.36 44.44
C ASN A 505 31.07 -0.78 44.34
N CYS A 506 31.54 -1.99 44.02
CA CYS A 506 30.72 -3.21 43.98
C CYS A 506 30.15 -3.51 45.37
N THR A 507 28.84 -3.73 45.47
CA THR A 507 28.14 -3.98 46.75
C THR A 507 28.60 -5.26 47.43
N THR A 508 29.05 -6.26 46.67
CA THR A 508 29.50 -7.54 47.22
C THR A 508 30.97 -7.54 47.67
N CYS A 509 31.86 -6.84 46.96
CA CYS A 509 33.31 -6.95 47.21
C CYS A 509 34.02 -5.63 47.49
N GLY A 510 33.31 -4.50 47.55
CA GLY A 510 33.84 -3.19 47.90
C GLY A 510 34.85 -2.59 46.91
N LYS A 511 35.18 -3.30 45.82
CA LYS A 511 36.13 -2.83 44.79
C LYS A 511 35.47 -1.86 43.82
N ARG A 512 36.25 -0.89 43.34
CA ARG A 512 35.78 0.15 42.42
C ARG A 512 35.27 -0.44 41.11
N VAL A 513 34.07 -0.04 40.68
CA VAL A 513 33.49 -0.45 39.39
C VAL A 513 33.97 0.53 38.32
N LYS A 514 34.81 0.07 37.38
CA LYS A 514 35.13 0.84 36.18
C LYS A 514 34.06 0.55 35.12
N CYS A 515 33.24 1.55 34.77
CA CYS A 515 32.50 1.51 33.50
C CYS A 515 33.54 1.58 32.37
N LYS A 516 33.51 0.61 31.46
CA LYS A 516 34.18 0.72 30.17
C LYS A 516 33.24 1.36 29.18
#